data_AF-A0A0F9SI44-F1
#
_entry.id   AF-A0A0F9SI44-F1
#
_cell.length_a   1.000
_cell.length_b   1.000
_cell.length_c   1.000
_cell.angle_alpha   90.00
_cell.angle_beta   90.00
_cell.angle_gamma   90.00
#
_symmetry.space_group_name_H-M   'P 1'
#
loop_
_entity.id
_entity.type
_entity.pdbx_description
1 polymer ?
#
loop_
_entity_poly.entity_id
_entity_poly.type
_entity_poly.pdbx_seq_one_letter_code
_entity_poly.pdbx_strand_id
1 'polypeptide(L)'
;MQIMEATLPLKMEEIKTFYQNQENVRYTIDYENSALKGKGFLFYVANLNLPIDIVFSKTVKVSEKLELLRDYMSIANICDIATLQFAAAQVLLTKKGVDMAGMFVCPPLAPSQTKRFIKENSELVNNWESFVDSLTIFTLSIFKGAHLKNVPVINDSHIIGNNVVNLFNIPSFFEMYFSNGIHIKNVKYYKYQFEEYCYKGGNLYSYFAHENNWLLFSTINALQKIMKRKIDAHTAANSSD
;
A
#
# COMPACT_ATOMS: atom_id res chain seq x y z
N MET A 1 -15.85 18.37 8.09
CA MET A 1 -14.39 18.20 7.88
C MET A 1 -13.76 19.56 7.60
N GLN A 2 -12.91 20.01 8.51
CA GLN A 2 -12.14 21.25 8.46
C GLN A 2 -10.71 20.92 8.03
N ILE A 3 -10.18 21.66 7.06
CA ILE A 3 -8.81 21.53 6.57
C ILE A 3 -8.00 22.70 7.14
N MET A 4 -6.89 22.40 7.82
CA MET A 4 -6.00 23.38 8.44
C MET A 4 -4.62 23.31 7.81
N GLU A 5 -4.01 24.46 7.54
CA GLU A 5 -2.62 24.50 7.08
C GLU A 5 -1.69 24.56 8.29
N ALA A 6 -0.62 23.74 8.28
CA ALA A 6 0.35 23.70 9.37
C ALA A 6 1.75 23.28 8.91
N THR A 7 2.73 23.43 9.79
CA THR A 7 4.08 22.89 9.65
C THR A 7 4.36 21.92 10.80
N LEU A 8 5.29 20.98 10.61
CA LEU A 8 5.68 20.04 11.66
C LEU A 8 7.01 20.45 12.33
N PRO A 9 7.12 20.33 13.67
CA PRO A 9 6.12 19.81 14.60
C PRO A 9 4.95 20.79 14.82
N LEU A 10 3.76 20.26 15.10
CA LEU A 10 2.57 21.07 15.37
C LEU A 10 2.79 21.94 16.63
N LYS A 11 2.25 23.15 16.61
CA LYS A 11 2.21 24.04 17.78
C LYS A 11 1.27 23.46 18.83
N MET A 12 1.48 23.83 20.09
CA MET A 12 0.69 23.33 21.22
C MET A 12 -0.83 23.57 21.03
N GLU A 13 -1.22 24.70 20.44
CA GLU A 13 -2.61 25.03 20.15
C GLU A 13 -3.23 24.12 19.08
N GLU A 14 -2.46 23.80 18.04
CA GLU A 14 -2.87 22.88 16.97
C GLU A 14 -3.02 21.46 17.52
N ILE A 15 -2.11 21.03 18.40
CA ILE A 15 -2.19 19.73 19.09
C ILE A 15 -3.45 19.66 19.96
N LYS A 16 -3.76 20.70 20.74
CA LYS A 16 -4.99 20.76 21.54
C LYS A 16 -6.24 20.66 20.67
N THR A 17 -6.25 21.41 19.57
CA THR A 17 -7.36 21.40 18.59
C THR A 17 -7.54 20.00 17.99
N PHE A 18 -6.44 19.34 17.63
CA PHE A 18 -6.45 17.96 17.13
C PHE A 18 -7.09 17.00 18.13
N TYR A 19 -6.66 17.01 19.40
CA TYR A 19 -7.22 16.10 20.42
C TYR A 19 -8.69 16.41 20.78
N GLN A 20 -9.13 17.66 20.62
CA GLN A 20 -10.52 18.05 20.88
C GLN A 20 -11.47 17.68 19.73
N ASN A 21 -10.98 17.62 18.49
CA ASN A 21 -11.80 17.46 17.29
C ASN A 21 -11.23 16.40 16.33
N GLN A 22 -10.76 15.26 16.86
CA GLN A 22 -10.00 14.24 16.12
C GLN A 22 -10.68 13.76 14.82
N GLU A 23 -12.02 13.68 14.79
CA GLU A 23 -12.76 13.16 13.64
C GLU A 23 -13.03 14.22 12.54
N ASN A 24 -12.85 15.51 12.84
CA ASN A 24 -13.28 16.59 11.96
C ASN A 24 -12.15 17.47 11.43
N VAL A 25 -10.90 17.26 11.86
CA VAL A 25 -9.76 18.08 11.43
C VAL A 25 -8.79 17.25 10.58
N ARG A 26 -8.43 17.77 9.42
CA ARG A 26 -7.30 17.29 8.60
C ARG A 26 -6.29 18.41 8.42
N TYR A 27 -5.00 18.06 8.41
CA TYR A 27 -3.95 19.03 8.19
C TYR A 27 -3.34 18.90 6.80
N THR A 28 -3.24 20.02 6.10
CA THR A 28 -2.38 20.15 4.92
C THR A 28 -1.04 20.68 5.38
N ILE A 29 -0.01 19.84 5.28
CA ILE A 29 1.31 20.18 5.79
C ILE A 29 2.17 20.83 4.71
N ASP A 30 2.70 22.00 5.03
CA ASP A 30 3.80 22.59 4.29
C ASP A 30 5.10 21.87 4.67
N TYR A 31 5.42 20.85 3.88
CA TYR A 31 6.63 20.05 4.10
C TYR A 31 7.89 20.89 3.92
N GLU A 32 7.91 21.93 3.08
CA GLU A 32 9.09 22.75 2.82
C GLU A 32 9.52 23.51 4.07
N ASN A 33 8.56 24.16 4.71
CA ASN A 33 8.80 24.99 5.89
C ASN A 33 8.71 24.22 7.21
N SER A 34 8.44 22.92 7.17
CA SER A 34 8.49 22.05 8.35
C SER A 34 9.92 21.87 8.85
N ALA A 35 10.12 21.96 10.16
CA ALA A 35 11.42 21.70 10.79
C ALA A 35 11.77 20.20 10.73
N LEU A 36 10.77 19.33 10.79
CA LEU A 36 10.95 17.88 10.63
C LEU A 36 10.98 17.49 9.14
N LYS A 37 11.94 16.64 8.77
CA LYS A 37 12.13 16.11 7.41
C LYS A 37 12.36 14.59 7.41
N GLY A 38 12.15 13.96 6.26
CA GLY A 38 12.45 12.53 6.01
C GLY A 38 11.81 11.59 7.03
N LYS A 39 12.56 10.61 7.52
CA LYS A 39 12.10 9.67 8.56
C LYS A 39 11.58 10.35 9.84
N GLY A 40 12.21 11.44 10.29
CA GLY A 40 11.79 12.15 11.51
C GLY A 40 10.40 12.74 11.38
N PHE A 41 10.09 13.30 10.20
CA PHE A 41 8.74 13.73 9.83
C PHE A 41 7.75 12.57 9.88
N LEU A 42 8.07 11.45 9.23
CA LEU A 42 7.17 10.30 9.14
C LEU A 42 6.91 9.65 10.50
N PHE A 43 7.94 9.52 11.35
CA PHE A 43 7.77 8.99 12.71
C PHE A 43 6.88 9.88 13.57
N TYR A 44 7.03 11.20 13.46
CA TYR A 44 6.16 12.13 14.19
C TYR A 44 4.69 11.95 13.78
N VAL A 45 4.43 11.89 12.47
CA VAL A 45 3.08 11.68 11.92
C VAL A 45 2.51 10.33 12.35
N ALA A 46 3.29 9.25 12.25
CA ALA A 46 2.83 7.92 12.62
C ALA A 46 2.51 7.78 14.11
N ASN A 47 3.37 8.34 14.97
CA ASN A 47 3.25 8.19 16.42
C ASN A 47 2.05 8.96 16.98
N LEU A 48 1.78 10.16 16.43
CA LEU A 48 0.61 10.96 16.80
C LEU A 48 -0.66 10.55 16.03
N ASN A 49 -0.53 9.63 15.07
CA ASN A 49 -1.59 9.21 14.16
C ASN A 49 -2.31 10.40 13.51
N LEU A 50 -1.53 11.40 13.06
CA LEU A 50 -2.08 12.66 12.57
C LEU A 50 -2.76 12.46 11.20
N PRO A 51 -4.01 12.90 11.02
CA PRO A 51 -4.71 12.83 9.74
C PRO A 51 -4.23 13.97 8.84
N ILE A 52 -3.12 13.74 8.13
CA ILE A 52 -2.48 14.75 7.30
C ILE A 52 -2.45 14.38 5.82
N ASP A 53 -2.24 15.38 4.98
CA ASP A 53 -1.68 15.21 3.66
C ASP A 53 -0.57 16.25 3.44
N ILE A 54 0.25 16.04 2.41
CA ILE A 54 1.39 16.90 2.09
C ILE A 54 1.13 17.61 0.77
N VAL A 55 1.32 18.93 0.76
CA VAL A 55 1.42 19.67 -0.50
C VAL A 55 2.89 19.88 -0.83
N PHE A 56 3.33 19.26 -1.92
CA PHE A 56 4.63 19.57 -2.48
C PHE A 56 4.56 20.90 -3.22
N SER A 57 5.09 21.96 -2.62
CA SER A 57 5.28 23.22 -3.32
C SER A 57 6.13 23.02 -4.59
N LYS A 58 6.04 23.97 -5.53
CA LYS A 58 6.90 23.98 -6.72
C LYS A 58 8.38 24.17 -6.38
N THR A 59 8.68 24.69 -5.18
CA THR A 59 10.02 25.03 -4.70
C THR A 59 10.70 23.90 -3.94
N VAL A 60 9.96 22.93 -3.38
CA VAL A 60 10.56 21.73 -2.78
C VAL A 60 11.44 21.02 -3.81
N LYS A 61 12.71 20.80 -3.45
CA LYS A 61 13.69 20.12 -4.29
C LYS A 61 13.22 18.71 -4.62
N VAL A 62 13.42 18.32 -5.89
CA VAL A 62 13.08 16.97 -6.37
C VAL A 62 13.74 15.88 -5.52
N SER A 63 15.00 16.07 -5.13
CA SER A 63 15.74 15.12 -4.28
C SER A 63 15.03 14.88 -2.95
N GLU A 64 14.55 15.93 -2.29
CA GLU A 64 13.84 15.82 -1.01
C GLU A 64 12.51 15.08 -1.14
N LYS A 65 11.77 15.29 -2.24
CA LYS A 65 10.53 14.53 -2.53
C LYS A 65 10.81 13.04 -2.69
N LEU A 66 11.86 12.71 -3.45
CA LEU A 66 12.25 11.32 -3.70
C LEU A 66 12.81 10.64 -2.44
N GLU A 67 13.58 11.36 -1.62
CA GLU A 67 14.07 10.84 -0.33
C GLU A 67 12.91 10.57 0.63
N LEU A 68 11.93 11.48 0.73
CA LEU A 68 10.75 11.28 1.55
C LEU A 68 9.94 10.05 1.08
N LEU A 69 9.78 9.87 -0.23
CA LEU A 69 9.11 8.70 -0.78
C LEU A 69 9.87 7.40 -0.46
N ARG A 70 11.19 7.41 -0.61
CA ARG A 70 12.03 6.26 -0.24
C ARG A 70 11.87 5.90 1.23
N ASP A 71 11.90 6.91 2.11
CA ASP A 71 11.74 6.72 3.55
C ASP A 71 10.34 6.18 3.86
N TYR A 72 9.29 6.73 3.23
CA TYR A 72 7.91 6.25 3.34
C TYR A 72 7.77 4.77 2.93
N MET A 73 8.41 4.38 1.83
CA MET A 73 8.38 2.99 1.35
C MET A 73 9.20 2.02 2.21
N SER A 74 10.05 2.52 3.11
CA SER A 74 10.99 1.70 3.90
C SER A 74 10.66 1.62 5.38
N ILE A 75 9.85 2.53 5.93
CA ILE A 75 9.57 2.56 7.38
C ILE A 75 8.60 1.45 7.82
N ALA A 76 8.78 0.99 9.06
CA ALA A 76 7.88 0.02 9.70
C ALA A 76 6.62 0.68 10.30
N ASN A 77 6.61 1.99 10.51
CA ASN A 77 5.44 2.68 11.01
C ASN A 77 4.49 3.03 9.86
N ILE A 78 3.20 2.75 10.03
CA ILE A 78 2.19 3.11 9.04
C ILE A 78 1.86 4.61 9.16
N CYS A 79 2.03 5.33 8.06
CA CYS A 79 1.64 6.71 7.87
C CYS A 79 0.55 6.77 6.79
N ASP A 80 -0.62 7.30 7.11
CA ASP A 80 -1.68 7.51 6.11
C ASP A 80 -1.50 8.90 5.48
N ILE A 81 -0.75 8.97 4.38
CA ILE A 81 -0.45 10.21 3.65
C ILE A 81 -0.76 9.95 2.17
N ALA A 82 -1.91 10.44 1.72
CA ALA A 82 -2.45 10.15 0.38
C ALA A 82 -1.45 10.51 -0.73
N THR A 83 -0.79 11.66 -0.63
CA THR A 83 0.21 12.09 -1.64
C THR A 83 1.35 11.09 -1.79
N LEU A 84 1.88 10.53 -0.70
CA LEU A 84 2.98 9.55 -0.74
C LEU A 84 2.49 8.16 -1.16
N GLN A 85 1.28 7.79 -0.73
CA GLN A 85 0.60 6.56 -1.17
C GLN A 85 0.40 6.55 -2.69
N PHE A 86 -0.13 7.63 -3.26
CA PHE A 86 -0.29 7.76 -4.72
C PHE A 86 1.06 7.80 -5.45
N ALA A 87 2.09 8.42 -4.86
CA ALA A 87 3.43 8.42 -5.44
C ALA A 87 4.04 7.01 -5.50
N ALA A 88 3.87 6.21 -4.44
CA ALA A 88 4.32 4.82 -4.40
C ALA A 88 3.55 3.96 -5.41
N ALA A 89 2.24 4.16 -5.54
CA ALA A 89 1.43 3.49 -6.56
C ALA A 89 1.87 3.84 -7.98
N GLN A 90 2.11 5.12 -8.26
CA GLN A 90 2.63 5.60 -9.54
C GLN A 90 3.97 4.93 -9.90
N VAL A 91 4.86 4.77 -8.92
CA VAL A 91 6.14 4.06 -9.09
C VAL A 91 5.91 2.60 -9.48
N LEU A 92 5.04 1.88 -8.77
CA LEU A 92 4.75 0.47 -9.04
C LEU A 92 4.08 0.25 -10.41
N LEU A 93 3.08 1.07 -10.75
CA LEU A 93 2.39 0.98 -12.04
C LEU A 93 3.34 1.30 -13.20
N THR A 94 4.19 2.31 -13.06
CA THR A 94 5.23 2.62 -14.06
C THR A 94 6.20 1.47 -14.23
N LYS A 95 6.66 0.87 -13.11
CA LYS A 95 7.56 -0.29 -13.12
C LYS A 95 6.92 -1.49 -13.83
N LYS A 96 5.63 -1.70 -13.62
CA LYS A 96 4.82 -2.75 -14.26
C LYS A 96 4.50 -2.47 -15.74
N GLY A 97 4.82 -1.27 -16.24
CA GLY A 97 4.55 -0.87 -17.62
C GLY A 97 3.07 -0.57 -17.89
N VAL A 98 2.29 -0.22 -16.85
CA VAL A 98 0.90 0.19 -17.01
C VAL A 98 0.86 1.63 -17.52
N ASP A 99 0.04 1.89 -18.54
CA ASP A 99 -0.20 3.26 -18.99
C ASP A 99 -1.04 4.00 -17.95
N MET A 100 -0.49 5.09 -17.43
CA MET A 100 -1.13 5.93 -16.42
C MET A 100 -1.72 7.22 -17.02
N ALA A 101 -1.76 7.34 -18.35
CA ALA A 101 -2.34 8.49 -19.02
C ALA A 101 -3.78 8.73 -18.54
N GLY A 102 -4.03 9.91 -17.95
CA GLY A 102 -5.35 10.29 -17.44
C GLY A 102 -5.76 9.65 -16.10
N MET A 103 -4.92 8.80 -15.48
CA MET A 103 -5.22 8.17 -14.19
C MET A 103 -5.16 9.16 -13.03
N PHE A 104 -4.19 10.08 -13.07
CA PHE A 104 -4.01 11.11 -12.06
C PHE A 104 -4.35 12.47 -12.66
N VAL A 105 -5.34 13.15 -12.07
CA VAL A 105 -5.63 14.55 -12.40
C VAL A 105 -4.42 15.44 -12.05
N CYS A 106 -3.72 15.11 -10.96
CA CYS A 106 -2.48 15.74 -10.54
C CYS A 106 -1.50 14.66 -10.04
N PRO A 107 -0.60 14.14 -10.90
CA PRO A 107 0.34 13.11 -10.49
C PRO A 107 1.33 13.66 -9.45
N PRO A 108 1.58 12.94 -8.32
CA PRO A 108 2.53 13.39 -7.30
C PRO A 108 3.96 13.55 -7.82
N LEU A 109 4.33 12.77 -8.83
CA LEU A 109 5.65 12.79 -9.46
C LEU A 109 5.55 13.03 -10.96
N ALA A 110 6.50 13.78 -11.50
CA ALA A 110 6.68 13.86 -12.95
C ALA A 110 7.19 12.50 -13.51
N PRO A 111 6.94 12.19 -14.80
CA PRO A 111 7.40 10.93 -15.40
C PRO A 111 8.92 10.72 -15.32
N SER A 112 9.71 11.79 -15.47
CA SER A 112 11.17 11.75 -15.36
C SER A 112 11.63 11.45 -13.92
N GLN A 113 10.94 11.99 -12.92
CA GLN A 113 11.20 11.75 -11.50
C GLN A 113 10.88 10.31 -11.12
N THR A 114 9.76 9.78 -11.62
CA THR A 114 9.35 8.38 -11.38
C THR A 114 10.37 7.40 -11.94
N LYS A 115 10.80 7.59 -13.20
CA LYS A 115 11.85 6.76 -13.83
C LYS A 115 13.17 6.84 -13.07
N ARG A 116 13.55 8.04 -12.63
CA ARG A 116 14.75 8.26 -11.81
C ARG A 116 14.67 7.49 -10.49
N PHE A 117 13.55 7.60 -9.77
CA PHE A 117 13.34 6.91 -8.51
C PHE A 117 13.45 5.39 -8.65
N ILE A 118 12.82 4.81 -9.67
CA ILE A 118 12.89 3.38 -9.97
C ILE A 118 14.34 2.93 -10.23
N LYS A 119 15.12 3.74 -10.96
CA LYS A 119 16.52 3.43 -11.25
C LYS A 119 17.39 3.48 -9.99
N GLU A 120 17.24 4.52 -9.18
CA GLU A 120 18.06 4.76 -7.98
C GLU A 120 17.69 3.83 -6.81
N ASN A 121 16.43 3.35 -6.73
CA ASN A 121 15.92 2.52 -5.64
C ASN A 121 15.40 1.17 -6.14
N SER A 122 16.09 0.57 -7.11
CA SER A 122 15.63 -0.63 -7.83
C SER A 122 15.34 -1.81 -6.90
N GLU A 123 16.18 -2.05 -5.89
CA GLU A 123 15.97 -3.11 -4.91
C GLU A 123 14.68 -2.91 -4.10
N LEU A 124 14.47 -1.71 -3.55
CA LEU A 124 13.26 -1.36 -2.80
C LEU A 124 11.99 -1.52 -3.65
N VAL A 125 12.01 -1.02 -4.88
CA VAL A 125 10.88 -1.11 -5.80
C VAL A 125 10.62 -2.56 -6.21
N ASN A 126 11.67 -3.35 -6.48
CA ASN A 126 11.51 -4.78 -6.80
C ASN A 126 10.97 -5.58 -5.59
N ASN A 127 11.34 -5.22 -4.37
CA ASN A 127 10.80 -5.85 -3.16
C ASN A 127 9.30 -5.56 -3.01
N TRP A 128 8.88 -4.30 -3.20
CA TRP A 128 7.46 -3.96 -3.21
C TRP A 128 6.70 -4.64 -4.36
N GLU A 129 7.27 -4.68 -5.57
CA GLU A 129 6.68 -5.39 -6.71
C GLU A 129 6.50 -6.89 -6.40
N SER A 130 7.54 -7.54 -5.88
CA SER A 130 7.53 -8.94 -5.47
C SER A 130 6.49 -9.21 -4.37
N PHE A 131 6.36 -8.31 -3.39
CA PHE A 131 5.32 -8.40 -2.36
C PHE A 131 3.92 -8.28 -2.94
N VAL A 132 3.67 -7.30 -3.82
CA VAL A 132 2.36 -7.07 -4.44
C VAL A 132 1.96 -8.25 -5.34
N ASP A 133 2.87 -8.76 -6.17
CA ASP A 133 2.65 -9.99 -6.96
C ASP A 133 2.31 -11.19 -6.05
N SER A 134 2.93 -11.24 -4.86
CA SER A 134 2.74 -12.30 -3.87
C SER A 134 1.42 -12.22 -3.09
N LEU A 135 0.65 -11.12 -3.21
CA LEU A 135 -0.69 -11.04 -2.62
C LEU A 135 -1.64 -12.09 -3.19
N THR A 136 -1.37 -12.60 -4.39
CA THR A 136 -2.12 -13.73 -4.95
C THR A 136 -1.93 -15.01 -4.14
N ILE A 137 -0.70 -15.27 -3.67
CA ILE A 137 -0.41 -16.39 -2.77
C ILE A 137 -1.01 -16.16 -1.39
N PHE A 138 -0.92 -14.94 -0.86
CA PHE A 138 -1.60 -14.60 0.39
C PHE A 138 -3.10 -14.88 0.29
N THR A 139 -3.72 -14.49 -0.82
CA THR A 139 -5.15 -14.72 -1.02
C THR A 139 -5.46 -16.22 -1.03
N LEU A 140 -4.62 -17.04 -1.67
CA LEU A 140 -4.76 -18.49 -1.62
C LEU A 140 -4.54 -19.06 -0.21
N SER A 141 -3.61 -18.51 0.58
CA SER A 141 -3.28 -19.01 1.92
C SER A 141 -4.37 -18.73 2.95
N ILE A 142 -5.19 -17.70 2.74
CA ILE A 142 -6.39 -17.44 3.58
C ILE A 142 -7.37 -18.62 3.51
N PHE A 143 -7.48 -19.30 2.37
CA PHE A 143 -8.40 -20.42 2.21
C PHE A 143 -7.73 -21.74 2.63
N LYS A 144 -8.32 -22.41 3.65
CA LYS A 144 -7.88 -23.72 4.13
C LYS A 144 -7.79 -24.73 2.97
N GLY A 145 -6.61 -25.33 2.78
CA GLY A 145 -6.38 -26.40 1.81
C GLY A 145 -5.49 -26.03 0.61
N ALA A 146 -5.10 -24.76 0.45
CA ALA A 146 -4.08 -24.39 -0.53
C ALA A 146 -2.70 -24.87 -0.06
N HIS A 147 -2.21 -25.97 -0.65
CA HIS A 147 -0.84 -26.40 -0.45
C HIS A 147 0.11 -25.51 -1.26
N LEU A 148 0.75 -24.54 -0.60
CA LEU A 148 1.82 -23.70 -1.17
C LEU A 148 3.13 -24.47 -1.35
N LYS A 149 3.07 -25.70 -1.87
CA LYS A 149 4.25 -26.51 -2.14
C LYS A 149 5.09 -25.78 -3.22
N ASN A 150 6.37 -25.61 -2.94
CA ASN A 150 7.37 -24.99 -3.83
C ASN A 150 7.32 -23.46 -3.95
N VAL A 151 6.61 -22.73 -3.08
CA VAL A 151 6.72 -21.26 -3.01
C VAL A 151 7.88 -20.88 -2.09
N PRO A 152 8.86 -20.06 -2.52
CA PRO A 152 9.93 -19.59 -1.65
C PRO A 152 9.36 -18.81 -0.46
N VAL A 153 9.78 -19.15 0.76
CA VAL A 153 9.34 -18.47 1.98
C VAL A 153 10.38 -17.41 2.38
N ILE A 154 9.92 -16.18 2.59
CA ILE A 154 10.70 -15.10 3.20
C ILE A 154 10.15 -14.84 4.59
N ASN A 155 11.04 -14.76 5.58
CA ASN A 155 10.69 -14.42 6.96
C ASN A 155 11.63 -13.33 7.48
N ASP A 156 11.53 -12.14 6.89
CA ASP A 156 12.30 -10.95 7.28
C ASP A 156 11.35 -9.79 7.51
N SER A 157 11.39 -9.21 8.71
CA SER A 157 10.53 -8.10 9.11
C SER A 157 10.87 -6.77 8.44
N HIS A 158 12.09 -6.61 7.91
CA HIS A 158 12.59 -5.33 7.39
C HIS A 158 12.57 -5.24 5.86
N ILE A 159 12.25 -6.33 5.17
CA ILE A 159 12.31 -6.39 3.70
C ILE A 159 11.26 -5.49 3.02
N ILE A 160 10.10 -5.29 3.64
CA ILE A 160 9.00 -4.49 3.12
C ILE A 160 8.58 -3.46 4.17
N GLY A 161 8.56 -2.18 3.79
CA GLY A 161 8.00 -1.13 4.62
C GLY A 161 6.49 -1.30 4.77
N ASN A 162 5.97 -1.04 5.97
CA ASN A 162 4.59 -1.37 6.31
C ASN A 162 3.55 -0.50 5.59
N ASN A 163 3.96 0.65 5.03
CA ASN A 163 3.09 1.51 4.21
C ASN A 163 2.62 0.86 2.91
N VAL A 164 3.14 -0.30 2.52
CA VAL A 164 2.65 -1.06 1.36
C VAL A 164 1.16 -1.39 1.48
N VAL A 165 0.63 -1.55 2.70
CA VAL A 165 -0.78 -1.85 2.93
C VAL A 165 -1.69 -0.67 2.58
N ASN A 166 -1.17 0.55 2.56
CA ASN A 166 -1.98 1.70 2.16
C ASN A 166 -2.37 1.62 0.67
N LEU A 167 -1.73 0.78 -0.14
CA LEU A 167 -2.17 0.54 -1.52
C LEU A 167 -3.61 -0.03 -1.60
N PHE A 168 -4.08 -0.74 -0.57
CA PHE A 168 -5.47 -1.25 -0.48
C PHE A 168 -6.53 -0.15 -0.42
N ASN A 169 -6.14 1.05 -0.02
CA ASN A 169 -7.06 2.19 0.07
C ASN A 169 -7.21 2.89 -1.29
N ILE A 170 -6.35 2.62 -2.29
CA ILE A 170 -6.40 3.25 -3.61
C ILE A 170 -7.44 2.54 -4.48
N PRO A 171 -8.50 3.24 -4.93
CA PRO A 171 -9.46 2.65 -5.86
C PRO A 171 -8.80 2.18 -7.15
N SER A 172 -9.21 1.01 -7.64
CA SER A 172 -8.78 0.41 -8.91
C SER A 172 -7.28 0.07 -9.03
N PHE A 173 -6.48 0.25 -7.97
CA PHE A 173 -5.03 0.05 -8.05
C PHE A 173 -4.68 -1.38 -8.45
N PHE A 174 -5.31 -2.38 -7.82
CA PHE A 174 -4.97 -3.79 -8.08
C PHE A 174 -5.47 -4.26 -9.44
N GLU A 175 -6.63 -3.81 -9.91
CA GLU A 175 -7.14 -4.10 -11.24
C GLU A 175 -6.18 -3.61 -12.31
N MET A 176 -5.66 -2.39 -12.15
CA MET A 176 -4.66 -1.82 -13.05
C MET A 176 -3.30 -2.52 -12.91
N TYR A 177 -2.86 -2.76 -11.69
CA TYR A 177 -1.57 -3.41 -11.46
C TYR A 177 -1.52 -4.82 -12.07
N PHE A 178 -2.59 -5.60 -11.90
CA PHE A 178 -2.68 -6.97 -12.44
C PHE A 178 -3.14 -7.05 -13.89
N SER A 179 -3.51 -5.93 -14.55
CA SER A 179 -3.87 -5.94 -15.99
C SER A 179 -2.70 -6.40 -16.87
N ASN A 180 -1.47 -6.11 -16.45
CA ASN A 180 -0.24 -6.55 -17.11
C ASN A 180 0.26 -7.92 -16.60
N GLY A 181 -0.56 -8.65 -15.84
CA GLY A 181 -0.26 -9.97 -15.31
C GLY A 181 0.68 -9.97 -14.10
N ILE A 182 1.04 -11.17 -13.64
CA ILE A 182 1.89 -11.39 -12.46
C ILE A 182 3.23 -11.92 -12.92
N HIS A 183 4.33 -11.40 -12.35
CA HIS A 183 5.63 -11.99 -12.58
C HIS A 183 5.79 -13.21 -11.67
N ILE A 184 5.38 -14.39 -12.14
CA ILE A 184 5.36 -15.64 -11.32
C ILE A 184 6.71 -15.92 -10.65
N LYS A 185 7.83 -15.56 -11.28
CA LYS A 185 9.19 -15.72 -10.71
C LYS A 185 9.44 -14.86 -9.47
N ASN A 186 8.67 -13.78 -9.28
CA ASN A 186 8.78 -12.86 -8.16
C ASN A 186 7.86 -13.26 -6.99
N VAL A 187 7.05 -14.31 -7.15
CA VAL A 187 6.07 -14.71 -6.16
C VAL A 187 6.73 -15.49 -5.02
N LYS A 188 6.52 -15.04 -3.79
CA LYS A 188 7.11 -15.58 -2.56
C LYS A 188 6.10 -15.53 -1.43
N TYR A 189 6.25 -16.38 -0.41
CA TYR A 189 5.43 -16.33 0.79
C TYR A 189 6.12 -15.47 1.84
N TYR A 190 5.66 -14.23 2.01
CA TYR A 190 6.19 -13.29 2.98
C TYR A 190 5.62 -13.57 4.37
N LYS A 191 6.12 -14.62 5.02
CA LYS A 191 5.57 -15.18 6.26
C LYS A 191 5.34 -14.12 7.33
N TYR A 192 6.37 -13.33 7.64
CA TYR A 192 6.28 -12.27 8.65
C TYR A 192 5.17 -11.28 8.32
N GLN A 193 5.16 -10.74 7.10
CA GLN A 193 4.17 -9.76 6.66
C GLN A 193 2.75 -10.35 6.56
N PHE A 194 2.60 -11.62 6.22
CA PHE A 194 1.30 -12.23 6.01
C PHE A 194 0.64 -12.71 7.31
N GLU A 195 1.44 -13.17 8.28
CA GLU A 195 0.95 -13.84 9.49
C GLU A 195 1.04 -12.98 10.75
N GLU A 196 2.06 -12.13 10.89
CA GLU A 196 2.31 -11.38 12.11
C GLU A 196 1.47 -10.09 12.20
N TYR A 197 1.27 -9.61 13.43
CA TYR A 197 0.55 -8.37 13.73
C TYR A 197 1.44 -7.12 13.58
N CYS A 198 2.10 -6.97 12.41
CA CYS A 198 3.07 -5.90 12.19
C CYS A 198 2.45 -4.57 11.74
N TYR A 199 1.14 -4.50 11.49
CA TYR A 199 0.47 -3.33 10.92
C TYR A 199 -0.42 -2.63 11.95
N LYS A 200 0.19 -1.81 12.83
CA LYS A 200 -0.53 -1.09 13.92
C LYS A 200 -1.45 -2.00 14.75
N GLY A 201 -0.98 -3.20 15.09
CA GLY A 201 -1.75 -4.17 15.88
C GLY A 201 -2.72 -5.03 15.06
N GLY A 202 -2.78 -4.85 13.73
CA GLY A 202 -3.45 -5.75 12.79
C GLY A 202 -2.48 -6.62 11.99
N ASN A 203 -3.00 -7.70 11.43
CA ASN A 203 -2.32 -8.51 10.42
C ASN A 203 -2.64 -7.99 9.00
N LEU A 204 -2.02 -8.55 7.96
CA LEU A 204 -2.27 -8.12 6.58
C LEU A 204 -3.75 -8.21 6.19
N TYR A 205 -4.46 -9.25 6.67
CA TYR A 205 -5.88 -9.44 6.36
C TYR A 205 -6.75 -8.25 6.79
N SER A 206 -6.41 -7.61 7.91
CA SER A 206 -7.12 -6.45 8.44
C SER A 206 -7.12 -5.25 7.49
N TYR A 207 -6.08 -5.15 6.65
CA TYR A 207 -5.95 -4.13 5.60
C TYR A 207 -6.38 -4.65 4.23
N PHE A 208 -6.18 -5.94 3.97
CA PHE A 208 -6.55 -6.58 2.72
C PHE A 208 -8.07 -6.65 2.53
N ALA A 209 -8.83 -6.85 3.60
CA ALA A 209 -10.29 -6.89 3.60
C ALA A 209 -10.95 -5.50 3.48
N HIS A 210 -10.32 -4.60 2.74
CA HIS A 210 -10.84 -3.27 2.44
C HIS A 210 -11.86 -3.34 1.29
N GLU A 211 -12.90 -2.51 1.37
CA GLU A 211 -13.99 -2.47 0.36
C GLU A 211 -13.50 -2.13 -1.06
N ASN A 212 -12.41 -1.37 -1.17
CA ASN A 212 -11.80 -1.01 -2.44
C ASN A 212 -10.89 -2.11 -3.02
N ASN A 213 -10.63 -3.20 -2.30
CA ASN A 213 -9.71 -4.23 -2.76
C ASN A 213 -10.43 -5.32 -3.57
N TRP A 214 -10.52 -5.10 -4.88
CA TRP A 214 -11.14 -6.05 -5.82
C TRP A 214 -10.46 -7.43 -5.88
N LEU A 215 -9.18 -7.54 -5.50
CA LEU A 215 -8.49 -8.84 -5.50
C LEU A 215 -9.18 -9.83 -4.55
N LEU A 216 -9.64 -9.35 -3.39
CA LEU A 216 -10.40 -10.17 -2.45
C LEU A 216 -11.74 -10.61 -3.07
N PHE A 217 -12.52 -9.67 -3.61
CA PHE A 217 -13.85 -9.95 -4.19
C PHE A 217 -13.79 -10.89 -5.39
N SER A 218 -12.86 -10.64 -6.31
CA SER A 218 -12.65 -11.49 -7.49
C SER A 218 -12.26 -12.92 -7.11
N THR A 219 -11.41 -13.07 -6.09
CA THR A 219 -10.99 -14.39 -5.60
C THR A 219 -12.12 -15.12 -4.88
N ILE A 220 -12.89 -14.43 -4.02
CA ILE A 220 -14.09 -14.99 -3.38
C ILE A 220 -15.09 -15.48 -4.44
N ASN A 221 -15.38 -14.66 -5.45
CA ASN A 221 -16.30 -15.00 -6.53
C ASN A 221 -15.81 -16.21 -7.35
N ALA A 222 -14.52 -16.28 -7.66
CA ALA A 222 -13.94 -17.43 -8.37
C ALA A 222 -14.06 -18.72 -7.54
N LEU A 223 -13.81 -18.66 -6.25
CA LEU A 223 -13.90 -19.80 -5.35
C LEU A 223 -15.33 -20.27 -5.11
N GLN A 224 -16.30 -19.35 -4.97
CA GLN A 224 -17.72 -19.70 -4.90
C GLN A 224 -18.16 -20.49 -6.14
N LYS A 225 -17.70 -20.11 -7.34
CA LYS A 225 -17.96 -20.86 -8.57
C LYS A 225 -17.35 -22.26 -8.55
N ILE A 226 -16.12 -22.40 -8.05
CA ILE A 226 -15.45 -23.72 -7.93
C ILE A 226 -16.17 -24.62 -6.92
N MET A 227 -16.56 -24.08 -5.76
CA MET A 227 -17.30 -24.82 -4.73
C MET A 227 -18.66 -25.27 -5.25
N LYS A 228 -19.41 -24.38 -5.91
CA LYS A 228 -20.69 -24.72 -6.54
C LYS A 228 -20.55 -25.87 -7.54
N ARG A 229 -19.54 -25.82 -8.43
CA ARG A 229 -19.26 -26.91 -9.38
C ARG A 229 -18.94 -28.24 -8.71
N LYS A 230 -18.18 -28.24 -7.60
CA LYS A 230 -17.88 -29.46 -6.84
C LYS A 230 -19.13 -30.04 -6.17
N ILE A 231 -19.99 -29.20 -5.61
CA ILE A 231 -21.26 -29.62 -5.02
C ILE A 231 -22.15 -30.22 -6.11
N ASP A 232 -22.35 -29.51 -7.22
CA ASP A 232 -23.18 -29.98 -8.35
C ASP A 232 -22.68 -31.33 -8.89
N ALA A 233 -21.36 -31.52 -9.02
CA ALA A 233 -20.77 -32.79 -9.43
C ALA A 233 -20.99 -33.93 -8.42
N HIS A 234 -20.96 -33.63 -7.12
CA HIS A 234 -21.21 -34.63 -6.07
C HIS A 234 -22.68 -35.01 -5.97
N THR A 235 -23.59 -34.04 -6.13
CA THR A 235 -25.03 -34.28 -6.18
C THR A 235 -25.42 -35.10 -7.40
N ALA A 236 -24.81 -34.83 -8.57
CA ALA A 236 -25.03 -35.60 -9.79
C ALA A 236 -24.55 -37.06 -9.66
N ALA A 237 -23.40 -37.29 -9.01
CA ALA A 237 -22.88 -38.64 -8.76
C ALA A 237 -23.81 -39.45 -7.84
N ASN A 238 -24.40 -38.82 -6.83
CA ASN A 238 -25.29 -39.48 -5.87
C ASN A 238 -26.75 -39.62 -6.34
N SER A 239 -27.13 -38.99 -7.45
CA SER A 239 -28.46 -39.14 -8.10
C SER A 239 -28.46 -40.15 -9.25
N SER A 240 -27.33 -40.82 -9.49
CA SER A 240 -27.14 -41.81 -10.56
C SER A 240 -27.16 -43.26 -10.07
N ASP A 241 -27.33 -43.46 -8.76
CA ASP A 241 -27.52 -44.73 -8.05
C ASP A 241 -28.98 -44.83 -7.53
#